data_AF-A0A847IXK4-F1
#
_entry.id   AF-A0A847IXK4-F1
#
_cell.length_a   1.000
_cell.length_b   1.000
_cell.length_c   1.000
_cell.angle_alpha   90.00
_cell.angle_beta   90.00
_cell.angle_gamma   90.00
#
_symmetry.space_group_name_H-M   'P 1'
#
loop_
_entity.id
_entity.type
_entity.pdbx_description
1 polymer ?
#
loop_
_entity_poly.entity_id
_entity_poly.type
_entity_poly.pdbx_seq_one_letter_code
_entity_poly.pdbx_strand_id
1 'polypeptide(L)'
;MIKNFDKIKSQLSELAEVLNKFHSEAVQLKLIDILYSPQAFEPEAAPDKVATPAPPPVVKRRGPGRPPKVKKVDVPEIIIEAVEPKAKKEKTEAPKAKTRKKRESLKKTMDRPGPTPLVKQLIQDEYFNVKRTIGNIVSYCQETLKLDYRSTDLSGTLAKLTKDGLLVRNKNPETNQFEYIKA
;
A
#
# COMPACT_ATOMS: atom_id res chain seq x y z
N MET A 1 40.12 -9.37 -14.23
CA MET A 1 40.05 -8.18 -13.36
C MET A 1 38.93 -7.28 -13.86
N ILE A 2 38.12 -6.73 -12.95
CA ILE A 2 37.02 -5.81 -13.29
C ILE A 2 37.64 -4.58 -13.95
N LYS A 3 37.36 -4.36 -15.24
CA LYS A 3 38.03 -3.34 -16.07
C LYS A 3 37.80 -1.89 -15.61
N ASN A 4 36.90 -1.68 -14.63
CA ASN A 4 36.51 -0.38 -14.08
C ASN A 4 36.70 -0.30 -12.56
N PHE A 5 37.51 -1.17 -11.96
CA PHE A 5 37.64 -1.26 -10.50
C PHE A 5 38.02 0.09 -9.85
N ASP A 6 39.01 0.79 -10.41
CA ASP A 6 39.45 2.08 -9.87
C ASP A 6 38.38 3.16 -9.99
N LYS A 7 37.60 3.15 -11.08
CA LYS A 7 36.47 4.07 -11.27
C LYS A 7 35.35 3.81 -10.26
N ILE A 8 34.98 2.54 -10.06
CA ILE A 8 33.97 2.14 -9.09
C ILE A 8 34.42 2.52 -7.68
N LYS A 9 35.71 2.34 -7.37
CA LYS A 9 36.28 2.75 -6.08
C LYS A 9 36.15 4.25 -5.84
N SER A 10 36.44 5.09 -6.85
CA SER A 10 36.25 6.55 -6.77
C SER A 10 34.78 6.92 -6.54
N GLN A 11 33.86 6.33 -7.30
CA GLN A 11 32.42 6.58 -7.19
C GLN A 11 31.87 6.17 -5.82
N LEU A 12 32.34 5.05 -5.28
CA LEU A 12 31.96 4.61 -3.93
C LEU A 12 32.53 5.52 -2.84
N SER A 13 33.75 6.04 -2.98
CA SER A 13 34.29 7.01 -2.01
C SER A 13 33.53 8.34 -2.03
N GLU A 14 33.18 8.85 -3.21
CA GLU A 14 32.39 10.07 -3.35
C GLU A 14 30.97 9.90 -2.79
N LEU A 15 30.32 8.76 -3.07
CA LEU A 15 29.01 8.44 -2.53
C LEU A 15 29.06 8.30 -0.99
N ALA A 16 30.12 7.69 -0.45
CA ALA A 16 30.30 7.56 1.00
C ALA A 16 30.43 8.93 1.69
N GLU A 17 31.16 9.89 1.10
CA GLU A 17 31.25 11.25 1.62
C GLU A 17 29.88 11.96 1.64
N VAL A 18 29.08 11.79 0.57
CA VAL A 18 27.73 12.38 0.50
C VAL A 18 26.77 11.72 1.48
N LEU A 19 26.82 10.39 1.62
CA LEU A 19 25.99 9.65 2.58
C LEU A 19 26.31 10.03 4.03
N ASN A 20 27.59 10.19 4.36
CA ASN A 20 28.02 10.58 5.70
C ASN A 20 27.58 11.99 6.11
N LYS A 21 27.23 12.88 5.17
CA LYS A 21 26.64 14.20 5.47
C LYS A 21 25.23 14.09 6.06
N PHE A 22 24.55 12.95 5.88
CA PHE A 22 23.27 12.70 6.52
C PHE A 22 23.49 12.09 7.90
N HIS A 23 23.08 12.78 8.97
CA HIS A 23 23.27 12.33 10.36
C HIS A 23 22.35 11.17 10.79
N SER A 24 21.51 10.65 9.89
CA SER A 24 20.57 9.57 10.19
C SER A 24 20.95 8.30 9.42
N GLU A 25 21.35 7.26 10.15
CA GLU A 25 21.65 5.92 9.61
C GLU A 25 20.47 5.37 8.79
N ALA A 26 19.24 5.54 9.29
CA ALA A 26 18.04 5.12 8.59
C ALA A 26 17.82 5.85 7.26
N VAL A 27 18.29 7.10 7.14
CA VAL A 27 18.24 7.87 5.89
C VAL A 27 19.34 7.40 4.94
N GLN A 28 20.55 7.15 5.44
CA GLN A 28 21.66 6.61 4.65
C GLN A 28 21.28 5.27 3.99
N LEU A 29 20.69 4.35 4.74
CA LEU A 29 20.26 3.04 4.23
C LEU A 29 19.18 3.15 3.14
N LYS A 30 18.18 4.01 3.34
CA LYS A 30 17.14 4.24 2.32
C LYS A 30 17.69 4.84 1.03
N LEU A 31 18.68 5.72 1.13
CA LEU A 31 19.32 6.31 -0.06
C LEU A 31 20.09 5.27 -0.86
N ILE A 32 20.82 4.38 -0.19
CA ILE A 32 21.50 3.24 -0.83
C ILE A 32 20.46 2.33 -1.50
N ASP A 33 19.37 1.98 -0.80
CA ASP A 33 18.30 1.13 -1.34
C ASP A 33 17.62 1.74 -2.57
N ILE A 34 17.46 3.06 -2.63
CA ILE A 34 16.89 3.77 -3.79
C ILE A 34 17.87 3.79 -4.95
N LEU A 35 19.15 4.08 -4.70
CA LEU A 35 20.19 4.18 -5.74
C LEU A 35 20.51 2.82 -6.37
N TYR A 36 20.56 1.77 -5.57
CA TYR A 36 20.78 0.39 -6.03
C TYR A 36 19.48 -0.37 -6.27
N SER A 37 18.34 0.33 -6.27
CA SER A 37 17.06 -0.29 -6.60
C SER A 37 17.13 -0.83 -8.02
N PRO A 38 16.79 -2.12 -8.25
CA PRO A 38 16.94 -2.78 -9.56
C PRO A 38 16.07 -2.19 -10.67
N GLN A 39 15.28 -1.15 -10.37
CA GLN A 39 14.35 -0.51 -11.29
C GLN A 39 14.86 0.80 -11.90
N ALA A 40 16.04 1.29 -11.51
CA ALA A 40 16.62 2.55 -12.01
C ALA A 40 17.80 2.37 -12.98
N PHE A 41 18.23 1.13 -13.24
CA PHE A 41 19.39 0.83 -14.11
C PHE A 41 18.98 -0.13 -15.24
N GLU A 42 18.03 0.29 -16.06
CA GLU A 42 17.89 -0.24 -17.42
C GLU A 42 19.08 0.32 -18.22
N PRO A 43 19.99 -0.50 -18.79
CA PRO A 43 20.95 0.00 -19.75
C PRO A 43 20.18 0.42 -21.01
N GLU A 44 20.15 1.74 -21.25
CA GLU A 44 19.79 2.34 -22.54
C GLU A 44 20.58 1.64 -23.66
N ALA A 45 19.91 0.71 -24.35
CA ALA A 45 20.31 0.24 -25.66
C ALA A 45 19.81 1.25 -26.70
N ALA A 46 20.70 2.11 -27.17
CA ALA A 46 20.48 3.02 -28.30
C ALA A 46 20.38 2.23 -29.65
N PRO A 47 20.13 2.89 -30.80
CA PRO A 47 18.83 3.07 -31.45
C PRO A 47 18.78 2.39 -32.86
N ASP A 48 17.69 2.63 -33.60
CA ASP A 48 17.41 2.27 -35.02
C ASP A 48 16.65 0.97 -35.32
N LYS A 49 15.30 1.07 -35.37
CA LYS A 49 14.54 0.85 -36.62
C LYS A 49 13.16 1.51 -36.54
N VAL A 50 12.96 2.47 -37.45
CA VAL A 50 11.65 3.02 -37.83
C VAL A 50 10.85 1.96 -38.59
N ALA A 51 9.64 1.64 -38.12
CA ALA A 51 8.55 1.15 -38.95
C ALA A 51 7.19 1.52 -38.32
N THR A 52 6.53 2.43 -39.02
CA THR A 52 5.15 2.98 -39.05
C THR A 52 4.01 2.19 -38.36
N PRO A 53 2.91 2.88 -37.97
CA PRO A 53 1.95 2.45 -36.96
C PRO A 53 0.78 1.64 -37.53
N ALA A 54 0.31 0.63 -36.79
CA ALA A 54 -0.93 -0.07 -37.06
C ALA A 54 -2.03 0.32 -36.03
N PRO A 55 -3.28 0.53 -36.47
CA PRO A 55 -4.36 1.09 -35.65
C PRO A 55 -4.85 0.14 -34.54
N PRO A 56 -5.42 0.66 -33.44
CA PRO A 56 -5.80 -0.15 -32.29
C PRO A 56 -7.04 -1.02 -32.58
N PRO A 57 -7.07 -2.30 -32.13
CA PRO A 57 -8.30 -3.08 -32.15
C PRO A 57 -9.25 -2.56 -31.07
N VAL A 58 -10.37 -1.97 -31.52
CA VAL A 58 -11.53 -1.63 -30.69
C VAL A 58 -12.14 -2.92 -30.15
N VAL A 59 -11.86 -3.26 -28.89
CA VAL A 59 -12.58 -4.31 -28.17
C VAL A 59 -13.57 -3.69 -27.19
N LYS A 60 -14.85 -3.92 -27.51
CA LYS A 60 -16.03 -3.46 -26.78
C LYS A 60 -15.99 -3.87 -25.31
N ARG A 61 -16.31 -2.90 -24.46
CA ARG A 61 -16.53 -3.01 -23.02
C ARG A 61 -17.58 -4.10 -22.71
N ARG A 62 -17.25 -5.00 -21.78
CA ARG A 62 -18.22 -5.78 -21.00
C ARG A 62 -17.82 -5.70 -19.53
N GLY A 63 -18.60 -5.00 -18.72
CA GLY A 63 -18.72 -5.30 -17.29
C GLY A 63 -20.09 -5.94 -17.03
N PRO A 64 -20.45 -6.29 -15.79
CA PRO A 64 -19.62 -6.77 -14.68
C PRO A 64 -20.14 -8.17 -14.23
N GLY A 65 -19.36 -9.23 -14.44
CA GLY A 65 -19.75 -10.60 -14.10
C GLY A 65 -19.07 -11.09 -12.83
N ARG A 66 -19.81 -11.08 -11.71
CA ARG A 66 -19.48 -11.75 -10.44
C ARG A 66 -19.13 -13.24 -10.68
N PRO A 67 -17.93 -13.73 -10.37
CA PRO A 67 -17.70 -15.17 -10.42
C PRO A 67 -18.41 -15.85 -9.23
N PRO A 68 -19.11 -16.97 -9.45
CA PRO A 68 -19.79 -17.71 -8.40
C PRO A 68 -18.80 -18.36 -7.43
N LYS A 69 -19.25 -18.49 -6.20
CA LYS A 69 -18.50 -18.95 -5.03
C LYS A 69 -18.48 -20.48 -5.01
N VAL A 70 -17.41 -21.10 -5.50
CA VAL A 70 -17.21 -22.55 -5.32
C VAL A 70 -16.72 -22.79 -3.89
N LYS A 71 -17.57 -23.42 -3.08
CA LYS A 71 -17.21 -23.90 -1.74
C LYS A 71 -16.47 -25.25 -1.88
N LYS A 72 -15.32 -25.25 -1.20
CA LYS A 72 -14.42 -26.32 -0.77
C LYS A 72 -15.05 -27.66 -0.39
N VAL A 73 -14.26 -28.72 -0.55
CA VAL A 73 -13.98 -29.79 0.44
C VAL A 73 -12.52 -30.21 0.19
N ASP A 74 -11.53 -29.74 0.97
CA ASP A 74 -10.97 -30.28 2.23
C ASP A 74 -10.08 -31.55 1.99
N VAL A 75 -8.73 -31.47 2.00
CA VAL A 75 -7.76 -31.30 3.13
C VAL A 75 -7.65 -32.62 3.94
N PRO A 76 -6.46 -33.17 4.33
CA PRO A 76 -5.47 -32.57 5.25
C PRO A 76 -3.97 -32.96 5.01
N GLU A 77 -2.90 -32.21 5.34
CA GLU A 77 -2.31 -31.66 6.60
C GLU A 77 -2.07 -32.75 7.68
N ILE A 78 -0.82 -33.14 8.02
CA ILE A 78 -0.06 -32.65 9.22
C ILE A 78 1.34 -33.34 9.28
N ILE A 79 2.42 -32.52 9.46
CA ILE A 79 3.56 -32.55 10.43
C ILE A 79 4.07 -33.95 10.89
N ILE A 80 5.37 -34.30 10.80
CA ILE A 80 6.45 -34.15 11.83
C ILE A 80 7.82 -34.49 11.19
N GLU A 81 8.90 -33.90 11.70
CA GLU A 81 10.31 -34.08 11.34
C GLU A 81 10.80 -35.54 11.23
N ALA A 82 11.71 -35.72 10.25
CA ALA A 82 12.76 -36.74 10.11
C ALA A 82 12.36 -38.20 9.79
N VAL A 83 13.08 -38.74 8.79
CA VAL A 83 13.32 -40.17 8.47
C VAL A 83 12.30 -40.86 7.52
N GLU A 84 12.74 -41.17 6.29
CA GLU A 84 12.15 -42.20 5.41
C GLU A 84 12.23 -43.57 6.12
N PRO A 85 11.25 -44.51 6.08
CA PRO A 85 10.68 -45.03 4.82
C PRO A 85 9.26 -45.71 4.88
N LYS A 86 8.81 -46.22 3.72
CA LYS A 86 7.92 -47.40 3.45
C LYS A 86 6.39 -47.35 3.73
N ALA A 87 5.66 -47.37 2.60
CA ALA A 87 4.57 -48.30 2.20
C ALA A 87 3.27 -48.48 3.02
N LYS A 88 2.17 -48.00 2.39
CA LYS A 88 0.81 -48.60 2.22
C LYS A 88 -0.10 -48.89 3.45
N LYS A 89 -1.26 -48.20 3.38
CA LYS A 89 -2.69 -48.67 3.48
C LYS A 89 -3.51 -48.44 4.77
N GLU A 90 -4.64 -47.75 4.51
CA GLU A 90 -6.03 -47.90 4.99
C GLU A 90 -6.54 -47.35 6.34
N LYS A 91 -7.49 -46.40 6.18
CA LYS A 91 -8.81 -46.18 6.82
C LYS A 91 -8.94 -46.16 8.35
N THR A 92 -9.39 -45.01 8.89
CA THR A 92 -10.70 -44.87 9.59
C THR A 92 -11.04 -43.38 9.87
N GLU A 93 -12.33 -43.14 10.12
CA GLU A 93 -13.07 -41.86 10.16
C GLU A 93 -12.79 -40.95 11.37
N ALA A 94 -12.92 -39.61 11.19
CA ALA A 94 -13.82 -38.72 11.95
C ALA A 94 -13.44 -37.22 11.79
N PRO A 95 -14.42 -36.29 11.83
CA PRO A 95 -14.32 -34.96 11.22
C PRO A 95 -13.94 -33.86 12.21
N LYS A 96 -12.95 -33.02 11.90
CA LYS A 96 -12.72 -31.75 12.63
C LYS A 96 -13.27 -30.56 11.85
N ALA A 97 -14.52 -30.22 12.19
CA ALA A 97 -15.16 -28.96 11.87
C ALA A 97 -14.30 -27.78 12.38
N LYS A 98 -13.52 -27.14 11.49
CA LYS A 98 -12.94 -25.83 11.75
C LYS A 98 -14.03 -24.78 11.56
N THR A 99 -14.81 -24.57 12.62
CA THR A 99 -15.73 -23.45 12.79
C THR A 99 -14.96 -22.15 12.52
N ARG A 100 -15.15 -21.57 11.33
CA ARG A 100 -14.78 -20.18 11.06
C ARG A 100 -15.59 -19.34 12.05
N LYS A 101 -14.98 -18.99 13.19
CA LYS A 101 -15.49 -17.93 14.06
C LYS A 101 -15.61 -16.69 13.19
N LYS A 102 -16.85 -16.42 12.74
CA LYS A 102 -17.31 -15.11 12.31
C LYS A 102 -16.82 -14.18 13.40
N ARG A 103 -15.78 -13.38 13.12
CA ARG A 103 -15.40 -12.29 14.02
C ARG A 103 -16.68 -11.49 14.20
N GLU A 104 -17.25 -11.57 15.40
CA GLU A 104 -18.36 -10.72 15.77
C GLU A 104 -17.89 -9.30 15.53
N SER A 105 -18.44 -8.70 14.49
CA SER A 105 -18.37 -7.26 14.29
C SER A 105 -18.97 -6.66 15.55
N LEU A 106 -18.09 -6.20 16.44
CA LEU A 106 -18.45 -5.43 17.62
C LEU A 106 -19.55 -4.46 17.22
N LYS A 107 -20.67 -4.57 17.92
CA LYS A 107 -21.91 -3.85 17.63
C LYS A 107 -21.56 -2.39 17.38
N LYS A 108 -21.85 -1.93 16.17
CA LYS A 108 -21.72 -0.53 15.78
C LYS A 108 -22.63 0.24 16.73
N THR A 109 -22.05 0.97 17.67
CA THR A 109 -22.81 1.94 18.47
C THR A 109 -23.47 2.87 17.46
N MET A 110 -24.80 2.97 17.52
CA MET A 110 -25.60 3.57 16.44
C MET A 110 -25.33 5.08 16.31
N ASP A 111 -24.72 5.67 17.34
CA ASP A 111 -24.41 7.10 17.42
C ASP A 111 -23.10 7.50 16.74
N ARG A 112 -22.35 6.55 16.16
CA ARG A 112 -21.08 6.88 15.51
C ARG A 112 -21.29 7.24 14.03
N PRO A 113 -21.17 8.53 13.64
CA PRO A 113 -21.28 8.92 12.24
C PRO A 113 -20.21 8.21 11.41
N GLY A 114 -20.54 7.91 10.16
CA GLY A 114 -19.57 7.33 9.23
C GLY A 114 -18.40 8.30 8.95
N PRO A 115 -17.26 7.79 8.46
CA PRO A 115 -16.15 8.63 8.02
C PRO A 115 -16.57 9.67 6.95
N THR A 116 -17.40 9.27 6.00
CA THR A 116 -17.86 10.14 4.90
C THR A 116 -18.67 11.37 5.35
N PRO A 117 -19.77 11.23 6.12
CA PRO A 117 -20.53 12.40 6.57
C PRO A 117 -19.67 13.33 7.44
N LEU A 118 -18.80 12.77 8.29
CA LEU A 118 -17.90 13.55 9.13
C LEU A 118 -16.92 14.39 8.30
N VAL A 119 -16.24 13.81 7.30
CA VAL A 119 -15.32 14.59 6.45
C VAL A 119 -16.07 15.64 5.62
N LYS A 120 -17.30 15.36 5.19
CA LYS A 120 -18.13 16.38 4.53
C LYS A 120 -18.49 17.55 5.45
N GLN A 121 -18.82 17.27 6.70
CA GLN A 121 -19.08 18.31 7.70
C GLN A 121 -17.82 19.15 7.95
N LEU A 122 -16.65 18.52 8.08
CA LEU A 122 -15.37 19.23 8.23
C LEU A 122 -15.04 20.16 7.04
N ILE A 123 -15.50 19.84 5.82
CA ILE A 123 -15.36 20.72 4.65
C ILE A 123 -16.29 21.94 4.74
N GLN A 124 -17.47 21.76 5.36
CA GLN A 124 -18.41 22.84 5.64
C GLN A 124 -17.90 23.73 6.77
N ASP A 125 -17.35 23.15 7.84
CA ASP A 125 -16.81 23.81 9.03
C ASP A 125 -15.44 24.50 8.80
N GLU A 126 -15.06 24.73 7.53
CA GLU A 126 -13.82 25.41 7.12
C GLU A 126 -12.49 24.82 7.64
N TYR A 127 -12.52 23.61 8.21
CA TYR A 127 -11.34 22.95 8.78
C TYR A 127 -10.19 22.77 7.77
N PHE A 128 -10.54 22.61 6.49
CA PHE A 128 -9.62 22.39 5.37
C PHE A 128 -9.13 23.67 4.68
N ASN A 129 -9.38 24.86 5.23
CA ASN A 129 -8.78 26.09 4.72
C ASN A 129 -7.26 26.13 4.95
N VAL A 130 -6.80 25.46 6.02
CA VAL A 130 -5.38 25.26 6.32
C VAL A 130 -4.97 23.87 5.81
N LYS A 131 -3.71 23.71 5.40
CA LYS A 131 -3.12 22.39 5.08
C LYS A 131 -3.21 21.48 6.30
N ARG A 132 -4.00 20.41 6.21
CA ARG A 132 -4.16 19.42 7.29
C ARG A 132 -3.70 18.04 6.85
N THR A 133 -2.91 17.38 7.69
CA THR A 133 -2.55 15.97 7.49
C THR A 133 -3.66 15.06 8.03
N ILE A 134 -3.61 13.77 7.65
CA ILE A 134 -4.53 12.76 8.20
C ILE A 134 -4.43 12.70 9.73
N GLY A 135 -3.22 12.86 10.28
CA GLY A 135 -3.00 12.85 11.74
C GLY A 135 -3.75 13.97 12.45
N ASN A 136 -3.67 15.19 11.93
CA ASN A 136 -4.39 16.34 12.50
C ASN A 136 -5.91 16.11 12.51
N ILE A 137 -6.46 15.51 11.46
CA ILE A 137 -7.90 15.21 11.37
C ILE A 137 -8.29 14.19 12.43
N VAL A 138 -7.49 13.14 12.62
CA VAL A 138 -7.75 12.12 13.67
C VAL A 138 -7.72 12.75 15.06
N SER A 139 -6.68 13.53 15.38
CA SER A 139 -6.58 14.23 16.66
C SER A 139 -7.77 15.15 16.90
N TYR A 140 -8.20 15.91 15.89
CA TYR A 140 -9.37 16.77 15.98
C TYR A 140 -10.66 16.00 16.28
N CYS A 141 -10.83 14.82 15.67
CA CYS A 141 -11.99 13.97 15.93
C CYS A 141 -11.98 13.39 17.35
N GLN A 142 -10.81 13.04 17.87
CA GLN A 142 -10.66 12.51 19.21
C GLN A 142 -10.91 13.57 20.28
N GLU A 143 -10.40 14.79 20.08
CA GLU A 143 -10.51 15.87 21.05
C GLU A 143 -11.89 16.55 21.02
N THR A 144 -12.35 16.96 19.83
CA THR A 144 -13.57 17.79 19.70
C THR A 144 -14.83 16.94 19.73
N LEU A 145 -14.82 15.85 18.96
CA LEU A 145 -16.00 15.02 18.76
C LEU A 145 -16.03 13.81 19.72
N LYS A 146 -14.94 13.54 20.45
CA LYS A 146 -14.78 12.35 21.30
C LYS A 146 -15.06 11.04 20.55
N LEU A 147 -14.71 11.03 19.27
CA LEU A 147 -14.92 9.90 18.36
C LEU A 147 -13.57 9.33 17.90
N ASP A 148 -13.36 8.04 18.17
CA ASP A 148 -12.09 7.37 17.87
C ASP A 148 -12.00 6.86 16.43
N TYR A 149 -11.63 7.71 15.49
CA TYR A 149 -11.34 7.31 14.11
C TYR A 149 -9.90 6.84 13.93
N ARG A 150 -9.71 5.78 13.13
CA ARG A 150 -8.38 5.38 12.69
C ARG A 150 -8.01 6.09 11.39
N SER A 151 -6.72 6.30 11.18
CA SER A 151 -6.20 6.85 9.92
C SER A 151 -6.61 6.02 8.70
N THR A 152 -6.77 4.70 8.87
CA THR A 152 -7.26 3.78 7.83
C THR A 152 -8.71 4.02 7.43
N ASP A 153 -9.53 4.55 8.35
CA ASP A 153 -10.96 4.77 8.12
C ASP A 153 -11.18 6.09 7.34
N LEU A 154 -10.33 7.09 7.59
CA LEU A 154 -10.40 8.40 6.94
C LEU A 154 -9.67 8.43 5.59
N SER A 155 -8.55 7.71 5.44
CA SER A 155 -7.72 7.76 4.22
C SER A 155 -8.49 7.40 2.94
N GLY A 156 -9.31 6.34 2.99
CA GLY A 156 -10.12 5.92 1.84
C GLY A 156 -11.23 6.91 1.49
N THR A 157 -11.75 7.62 2.49
CA THR A 157 -12.79 8.64 2.31
C THR A 157 -12.21 9.92 1.72
N LEU A 158 -11.09 10.39 2.27
CA LEU A 158 -10.36 11.55 1.75
C LEU A 158 -9.93 11.33 0.30
N ALA A 159 -9.42 10.14 -0.04
CA ALA A 159 -9.04 9.81 -1.41
C ALA A 159 -10.24 9.81 -2.39
N LYS A 160 -11.45 9.48 -1.93
CA LYS A 160 -12.67 9.60 -2.76
C LYS A 160 -13.04 11.07 -2.97
N LEU A 161 -13.06 11.85 -1.90
CA LEU A 161 -13.40 13.28 -1.98
C LEU A 161 -12.40 14.07 -2.83
N THR A 162 -11.13 13.64 -2.88
CA THR A 162 -10.15 14.21 -3.82
C THR A 162 -10.42 13.85 -5.27
N LYS A 163 -11.00 12.68 -5.55
CA LYS A 163 -11.43 12.29 -6.90
C LYS A 163 -12.71 13.02 -7.29
N ASP A 164 -13.59 13.27 -6.31
CA ASP A 164 -14.82 14.03 -6.50
C ASP A 164 -14.55 15.54 -6.66
N GLY A 165 -13.30 15.99 -6.48
CA GLY A 165 -12.89 17.39 -6.66
C GLY A 165 -13.21 18.33 -5.50
N LEU A 166 -13.61 17.79 -4.33
CA LEU A 166 -13.95 18.60 -3.15
C LEU A 166 -12.72 18.99 -2.31
N LEU A 167 -11.65 18.19 -2.41
CA LEU A 167 -10.40 18.38 -1.69
C LEU A 167 -9.23 18.22 -2.65
N VAL A 168 -8.21 19.05 -2.49
CA VAL A 168 -6.92 18.87 -3.15
C VAL A 168 -5.98 18.17 -2.17
N ARG A 169 -5.29 17.13 -2.65
CA ARG A 169 -4.20 16.50 -1.90
C ARG A 169 -2.85 16.92 -2.51
N ASN A 170 -1.92 17.37 -1.68
CA ASN A 170 -0.54 17.61 -2.07
C ASN A 170 0.39 16.76 -1.19
N LYS A 171 1.45 16.22 -1.77
CA LYS A 171 2.45 15.46 -1.01
C LYS A 171 3.53 16.42 -0.55
N ASN A 172 3.71 16.54 0.77
CA ASN A 172 4.78 17.35 1.31
C ASN A 172 6.12 16.61 1.11
N PRO A 173 7.14 17.23 0.50
CA PRO A 173 8.46 16.59 0.32
C PRO A 173 9.17 16.31 1.65
N GLU A 174 8.96 17.13 2.67
CA GLU A 174 9.65 17.03 3.97
C GLU A 174 9.15 15.81 4.77
N THR A 175 7.83 15.67 4.90
CA THR A 175 7.21 14.63 5.74
C THR A 175 6.77 13.41 4.95
N ASN A 176 6.80 13.47 3.62
CA ASN A 176 6.22 12.47 2.70
C ASN A 176 4.73 12.18 2.91
N GLN A 177 4.04 13.00 3.70
CA GLN A 177 2.63 12.85 4.01
C GLN A 177 1.78 13.67 3.04
N PHE A 178 0.53 13.21 2.86
CA PHE A 178 -0.46 13.98 2.12
C PHE A 178 -1.11 15.02 3.03
N GLU A 179 -1.04 16.26 2.58
CA GLU A 179 -1.77 17.38 3.13
C GLU A 179 -3.00 17.64 2.27
N TYR A 180 -4.13 17.89 2.94
CA TYR A 180 -5.41 18.14 2.31
C TYR A 180 -5.77 19.61 2.50
N ILE A 181 -6.24 20.21 1.41
CA ILE A 181 -6.75 21.58 1.34
C ILE A 181 -8.10 21.53 0.65
N LYS A 182 -9.02 22.40 1.05
CA LYS A 182 -10.27 22.63 0.32
C LYS A 182 -9.96 23.05 -1.13
N ALA A 183 -10.62 22.42 -2.09
CA ALA A 183 -10.47 22.75 -3.51
C ALA A 183 -11.09 24.10 -3.85
#